data_AF-A0A398CRQ2-F1
#
_entry.id   AF-A0A398CRQ2-F1
#
_cell.length_a   1.000
_cell.length_b   1.000
_cell.length_c   1.000
_cell.angle_alpha   90.00
_cell.angle_beta   90.00
_cell.angle_gamma   90.00
#
_symmetry.space_group_name_H-M   'P 1'
#
loop_
_entity.id
_entity.type
_entity.pdbx_description
1 polymer ?
#
loop_
_entity_poly.entity_id
_entity_poly.type
_entity_poly.pdbx_seq_one_letter_code
_entity_poly.pdbx_strand_id
1 'polypeptide(L)'
;MANMKYELIAEIENQIFYIASFNHMGNTLCESFEIRNEEGTILNSGCVAFGIDRWAYALLLKHGTDLEEWPPGLKQLFFPEG
;
A
#
# COMPACT_ATOMS: atom_id res chain seq x y z
N MET A 1 -23.46 2.91 3.99
CA MET A 1 -22.50 1.80 4.08
C MET A 1 -21.11 2.43 4.12
N ALA A 2 -20.33 2.21 5.18
CA ALA A 2 -18.94 2.67 5.22
C ALA A 2 -18.09 1.76 4.33
N ASN A 3 -17.26 2.32 3.46
CA ASN A 3 -16.34 1.53 2.63
C ASN A 3 -15.29 0.86 3.52
N MET A 4 -15.24 -0.47 3.51
CA MET A 4 -14.30 -1.26 4.31
C MET A 4 -12.94 -1.47 3.63
N LYS A 5 -12.82 -1.09 2.37
CA LYS A 5 -11.58 -1.22 1.59
C LYS A 5 -11.42 -0.04 0.64
N TYR A 6 -10.20 0.49 0.59
CA TYR A 6 -9.74 1.46 -0.39
C TYR A 6 -8.48 0.93 -1.07
N GLU A 7 -8.24 1.36 -2.31
CA GLU A 7 -7.06 0.96 -3.08
C GLU A 7 -6.35 2.20 -3.64
N LEU A 8 -5.02 2.18 -3.63
CA LEU A 8 -4.20 3.15 -4.35
C LEU A 8 -3.96 2.61 -5.76
N ILE A 9 -4.43 3.37 -6.75
CA ILE A 9 -4.40 2.99 -8.15
C ILE A 9 -3.35 3.83 -8.86
N ALA A 10 -2.42 3.17 -9.55
CA ALA A 10 -1.51 3.80 -10.50
C ALA A 10 -2.02 3.54 -11.92
N GLU A 11 -2.27 4.61 -12.68
CA GLU A 11 -2.65 4.55 -14.08
C GLU A 11 -1.50 5.08 -14.95
N ILE A 12 -0.94 4.20 -15.77
CA ILE A 12 0.29 4.46 -16.55
C ILE A 12 0.10 3.88 -17.93
N GLU A 13 0.19 4.72 -18.97
CA GLU A 13 0.06 4.28 -20.38
C GLU A 13 -1.20 3.44 -20.66
N ASN A 14 -2.34 3.84 -20.09
CA ASN A 14 -3.63 3.13 -20.13
C ASN A 14 -3.64 1.76 -19.44
N GLN A 15 -2.63 1.43 -18.62
CA GLN A 15 -2.61 0.26 -17.74
C GLN A 15 -2.92 0.68 -16.30
N ILE A 16 -3.69 -0.14 -15.59
CA ILE A 16 -4.16 0.12 -14.23
C ILE A 16 -3.52 -0.88 -13.27
N PHE A 17 -2.85 -0.38 -12.23
CA PHE A 17 -2.24 -1.19 -11.17
C PHE A 17 -2.77 -0.79 -9.79
N TYR A 18 -3.25 -1.78 -9.03
CA TYR A 18 -3.61 -1.61 -7.63
C TYR A 18 -2.36 -1.81 -6.77
N ILE A 19 -1.65 -0.72 -6.50
CA ILE A 19 -0.31 -0.72 -5.88
C ILE A 19 -0.35 -0.70 -4.35
N ALA A 20 -1.46 -0.32 -3.75
CA ALA A 20 -1.69 -0.50 -2.32
C ALA A 20 -3.17 -0.74 -2.00
N SER A 21 -3.45 -1.29 -0.82
CA SER A 21 -4.81 -1.36 -0.26
C SER A 21 -4.82 -0.94 1.20
N PHE A 22 -5.94 -0.36 1.62
CA PHE A 22 -6.24 0.06 2.97
C PHE A 22 -7.53 -0.63 3.39
N ASN A 23 -7.42 -1.58 4.31
CA ASN A 23 -8.53 -2.44 4.70
C ASN A 23 -8.91 -2.12 6.14
N HIS A 24 -10.16 -1.72 6.34
CA HIS A 24 -10.77 -1.61 7.65
C HIS A 24 -11.56 -2.89 7.92
N MET A 25 -11.09 -3.70 8.86
CA MET A 25 -11.65 -5.02 9.17
C MET A 25 -12.69 -4.98 10.29
N GLY A 26 -12.91 -3.79 10.88
CA GLY A 26 -13.72 -3.63 12.07
C GLY A 26 -13.24 -4.53 13.21
N ASN A 27 -14.18 -5.09 13.94
CA ASN A 27 -13.92 -5.99 15.06
C ASN A 27 -13.72 -7.46 14.65
N THR A 28 -14.00 -7.86 13.40
CA THR A 28 -13.99 -9.26 12.94
C THR A 28 -12.74 -10.04 13.35
N LEU A 29 -11.56 -9.47 13.13
CA LEU A 29 -10.29 -10.10 13.51
C LEU A 29 -10.13 -10.15 15.03
N CYS A 30 -10.40 -9.04 15.72
CA CYS A 30 -10.25 -8.95 17.16
C CYS A 30 -11.25 -9.85 17.92
N GLU A 31 -12.47 -10.04 17.42
CA GLU A 31 -13.44 -11.02 17.94
C GLU A 31 -12.90 -12.44 17.83
N SER A 32 -12.33 -12.80 16.67
CA SER A 32 -11.82 -14.15 16.39
C SER A 32 -10.64 -14.55 17.28
N PHE A 33 -9.89 -13.56 17.80
CA PHE A 33 -8.69 -13.76 18.61
C PHE A 33 -8.82 -13.20 20.04
N GLU A 34 -10.04 -12.86 20.47
CA GLU A 34 -10.35 -12.30 21.79
C GLU A 34 -9.49 -11.08 22.19
N ILE A 35 -9.14 -10.25 21.20
CA ILE A 35 -8.31 -9.06 21.40
C ILE A 35 -9.17 -7.94 21.98
N ARG A 36 -8.86 -7.57 23.23
CA ARG A 36 -9.62 -6.60 24.04
C ARG A 36 -8.72 -5.49 24.58
N ASN A 37 -9.30 -4.33 24.88
CA ASN A 37 -8.64 -3.30 25.70
C ASN A 37 -8.69 -3.66 27.20
N GLU A 38 -8.11 -2.80 28.04
CA GLU A 38 -8.08 -2.98 29.51
C GLU A 38 -9.47 -3.06 30.16
N GLU A 39 -10.49 -2.48 29.52
CA GLU A 39 -11.89 -2.49 29.97
C GLU A 39 -12.66 -3.72 29.46
N GLY A 40 -12.01 -4.63 28.72
CA GLY A 40 -12.63 -5.85 28.17
C GLY A 40 -13.40 -5.65 26.86
N THR A 41 -13.36 -4.45 26.26
CA THR A 41 -14.03 -4.14 24.98
C THR A 41 -13.24 -4.69 23.81
N ILE A 42 -13.91 -5.36 22.86
CA ILE A 42 -13.29 -5.85 21.63
C ILE A 42 -12.78 -4.67 20.79
N LEU A 43 -11.53 -4.76 20.33
CA LEU A 43 -10.90 -3.72 19.53
C LEU A 43 -11.30 -3.79 18.05
N ASN A 44 -11.06 -2.69 17.33
CA ASN A 44 -11.10 -2.66 15.87
C ASN A 44 -9.71 -2.87 15.28
N SER A 45 -9.67 -3.39 14.05
CA SER A 45 -8.45 -3.66 13.32
C SER A 45 -8.53 -3.16 11.87
N GLY A 46 -7.35 -3.03 11.27
CA GLY A 46 -7.19 -2.72 9.86
C GLY A 46 -5.75 -2.96 9.42
N CYS A 47 -5.52 -2.97 8.11
CA CYS A 47 -4.18 -3.14 7.54
C CYS A 47 -3.96 -2.24 6.33
N VAL A 48 -2.69 -1.94 6.08
CA VAL A 48 -2.20 -1.41 4.81
C VAL A 48 -1.33 -2.46 4.16
N ALA A 49 -1.53 -2.70 2.86
CA ALA A 49 -0.71 -3.62 2.09
C ALA A 49 -0.15 -2.90 0.87
N PHE A 50 1.15 -3.05 0.63
CA PHE A 50 1.86 -2.51 -0.52
C PHE A 50 2.26 -3.66 -1.46
N GLY A 51 1.80 -3.62 -2.71
CA GLY A 51 2.17 -4.61 -3.72
C GLY A 51 3.53 -4.25 -4.31
N ILE A 52 4.62 -4.67 -3.68
CA ILE A 52 5.99 -4.25 -4.04
C ILE A 52 6.30 -4.52 -5.52
N ASP A 53 5.96 -5.70 -6.04
CA ASP A 53 6.17 -6.02 -7.46
C ASP A 53 5.35 -5.12 -8.40
N ARG A 54 4.14 -4.71 -7.98
CA ARG A 54 3.29 -3.80 -8.75
C ARG A 54 3.85 -2.37 -8.73
N TRP A 55 4.43 -1.94 -7.61
CA TRP A 55 5.19 -0.69 -7.54
C TRP A 55 6.39 -0.71 -8.47
N ALA A 56 7.21 -1.76 -8.40
CA ALA A 56 8.39 -1.91 -9.24
C ALA A 56 8.01 -1.90 -10.73
N TYR A 57 7.00 -2.67 -11.13
CA TYR A 57 6.51 -2.71 -12.50
C TYR A 57 5.96 -1.35 -12.96
N ALA A 58 5.15 -0.69 -12.15
CA ALA A 58 4.60 0.63 -12.47
C ALA A 58 5.71 1.68 -12.69
N LEU A 59 6.75 1.68 -11.84
CA LEU A 59 7.88 2.59 -11.96
C LEU A 59 8.71 2.30 -13.22
N LEU A 60 9.02 1.02 -13.48
CA LEU A 60 9.76 0.61 -14.68
C LEU A 60 8.98 0.91 -15.96
N LEU A 61 7.65 0.72 -15.95
CA LEU A 61 6.79 1.06 -17.08
C LEU A 61 6.81 2.58 -17.34
N LYS A 62 6.82 3.40 -16.29
CA LYS A 62 6.77 4.87 -16.41
C LYS A 62 8.11 5.51 -16.77
N HIS A 63 9.20 5.00 -16.23
CA HIS A 63 10.53 5.63 -16.29
C HIS A 63 11.56 4.84 -17.07
N GLY A 64 11.21 3.64 -17.56
CA GLY A 64 12.15 2.74 -18.23
C GLY A 64 13.08 2.03 -17.26
N THR A 65 13.92 1.16 -17.82
CA THR A 65 14.89 0.33 -17.07
C THR A 65 16.22 1.04 -16.80
N ASP A 66 16.47 2.17 -17.46
CA ASP A 66 17.67 2.98 -17.20
C ASP A 66 17.42 3.88 -16.00
N LEU A 67 17.96 3.47 -14.85
CA LEU A 67 17.82 4.21 -13.60
C LEU A 67 18.44 5.61 -13.69
N GLU A 68 19.40 5.86 -14.59
CA GLU A 68 20.01 7.17 -14.75
C GLU A 68 19.09 8.21 -15.39
N GLU A 69 18.02 7.77 -16.04
CA GLU A 69 17.01 8.65 -16.63
C GLU A 69 15.84 8.92 -15.67
N TRP A 70 15.86 8.33 -14.46
CA TRP A 70 14.79 8.52 -13.49
C TRP A 70 14.79 9.92 -12.88
N PRO A 71 13.61 10.45 -12.48
CA PRO A 71 13.50 11.74 -11.79
C PRO A 71 14.45 11.83 -10.58
N PRO A 72 15.18 12.95 -10.39
CA PRO A 72 16.17 13.08 -9.31
C PRO A 72 15.63 12.76 -7.92
N GLY A 73 14.38 13.15 -7.62
CA GLY A 73 13.75 12.83 -6.33
C GLY A 73 13.47 11.35 -6.11
N LEU A 74 13.18 10.59 -7.19
CA LEU A 74 13.03 9.13 -7.09
C LEU A 74 14.40 8.47 -6.92
N LYS A 75 15.42 8.91 -7.67
CA LYS A 75 16.79 8.43 -7.50
C LYS A 75 17.27 8.58 -6.05
N GLN A 76 17.08 9.77 -5.46
CA GLN A 76 17.48 10.04 -4.08
C GLN A 76 16.73 9.17 -3.06
N LEU A 77 15.46 8.82 -3.32
CA LEU A 77 14.67 7.97 -2.44
C LEU A 77 15.15 6.51 -2.45
N PHE A 78 15.49 5.97 -3.62
CA PHE A 78 15.92 4.58 -3.78
C PHE A 78 17.42 4.37 -3.53
N PHE A 79 18.23 5.39 -3.86
CA PHE A 79 19.68 5.39 -3.76
C PHE A 79 20.13 6.66 -3.02
N PRO A 80 19.82 6.78 -1.72
CA PRO A 80 20.29 7.92 -0.93
C PRO A 80 21.82 7.91 -0.92
N GLU A 81 22.44 9.04 -1.28
CA GLU A 81 23.87 9.24 -1.03
C GLU A 81 24.09 9.18 0.49
N GLY A 82 25.06 8.35 0.91
CA GLY A 82 25.46 8.21 2.31
C GLY A 82 26.22 9.42 2.82
#